data_AF-A0A538DEF7-F1
#
_entry.id   AF-A0A538DEF7-F1
#
_cell.length_a   1.000
_cell.length_b   1.000
_cell.length_c   1.000
_cell.angle_alpha   90.00
_cell.angle_beta   90.00
_cell.angle_gamma   90.00
#
_symmetry.space_group_name_H-M   'P 1'
#
loop_
_entity.id
_entity.type
_entity.pdbx_description
1 polymer ?
#
loop_
_entity_poly.entity_id
_entity_poly.type
_entity_poly.pdbx_seq_one_letter_code
_entity_poly.pdbx_strand_id
1 'polypeptide(L)'
;MLSAAALAAYPAAQNLRFQWAALAFAIAGVLVFTLGLIVRWPGALGLGLAALGAEYAVLFVAEGGALDRYTPAYAAGFMLVAELGFWSIEPRIPAWSEAAVAEWRLARLAGACIAAAVLAALALVAAAAATGTGGLALESLGVVAAIGSLILITALVGRRAFDE
;
A
#
# COMPACT_ATOMS: atom_id res chain seq x y z
N MET A 1 -0.51 10.93 -9.97
CA MET A 1 0.55 10.55 -10.94
C MET A 1 1.95 10.77 -10.35
N LEU A 2 2.35 12.00 -10.02
CA LEU A 2 3.68 12.29 -9.45
C LEU A 2 3.99 11.49 -8.17
N SER A 3 3.02 11.33 -7.27
CA SER A 3 3.19 10.54 -6.04
C SER A 3 3.41 9.05 -6.30
N ALA A 4 2.65 8.46 -7.22
CA ALA A 4 2.82 7.06 -7.63
C ALA A 4 4.17 6.83 -8.33
N ALA A 5 4.60 7.77 -9.19
CA ALA A 5 5.92 7.71 -9.82
C ALA A 5 7.07 7.88 -8.81
N ALA A 6 6.92 8.77 -7.83
CA ALA A 6 7.91 8.94 -6.76
C ALA A 6 8.04 7.68 -5.90
N LEU A 7 6.94 6.96 -5.68
CA LEU A 7 6.94 5.71 -4.94
C LEU A 7 7.69 4.60 -5.72
N ALA A 8 7.40 4.46 -7.01
CA ALA A 8 8.08 3.51 -7.90
C ALA A 8 9.57 3.84 -8.13
N ALA A 9 9.97 5.11 -7.97
CA ALA A 9 11.36 5.50 -8.15
C ALA A 9 12.29 4.88 -7.09
N TYR A 10 11.78 4.59 -5.89
CA TYR A 10 12.62 4.06 -4.80
C TYR A 10 13.14 2.63 -5.10
N PRO A 11 12.29 1.63 -5.40
CA PRO A 11 12.77 0.30 -5.77
C PRO A 11 13.55 0.29 -7.10
N ALA A 12 13.11 1.07 -8.08
CA ALA A 12 13.75 1.14 -9.40
C ALA A 12 15.16 1.75 -9.39
N ALA A 13 15.49 2.56 -8.38
CA ALA A 13 16.83 3.13 -8.23
C ALA A 13 17.85 2.16 -7.60
N GLN A 14 17.41 1.00 -7.11
CA GLN A 14 18.28 0.00 -6.49
C GLN A 14 18.91 -0.93 -7.54
N ASN A 15 20.16 -1.35 -7.31
CA ASN A 15 20.83 -2.34 -8.15
C ASN A 15 20.35 -3.76 -7.80
N LEU A 16 19.22 -4.17 -8.38
CA LEU A 16 18.54 -5.43 -8.06
C LEU A 16 18.89 -6.56 -9.02
N ARG A 17 19.06 -7.77 -8.47
CA ARG A 17 19.20 -9.01 -9.26
C ARG A 17 18.03 -9.23 -10.22
N PHE A 18 16.83 -8.76 -9.86
CA PHE A 18 15.60 -8.85 -10.65
C PHE A 18 15.10 -7.49 -11.17
N GLN A 19 16.02 -6.58 -11.50
CA GLN A 19 15.73 -5.22 -11.97
C GLN A 19 14.64 -5.16 -13.06
N TRP A 20 14.67 -6.05 -14.06
CA TRP A 20 13.68 -6.06 -15.15
C TRP A 20 12.26 -6.36 -14.66
N ALA A 21 12.12 -7.24 -13.67
CA ALA A 21 10.83 -7.56 -13.08
C ALA A 21 10.29 -6.38 -12.26
N ALA A 22 11.16 -5.75 -11.45
CA ALA A 22 10.82 -4.53 -10.71
C ALA A 22 10.37 -3.41 -11.66
N LEU A 23 11.13 -3.14 -12.72
CA LEU A 23 10.77 -2.15 -13.75
C LEU A 23 9.44 -2.47 -14.45
N ALA A 24 9.18 -3.74 -14.77
CA ALA A 24 7.92 -4.14 -15.38
C ALA A 24 6.74 -3.84 -14.46
N PHE A 25 6.83 -4.17 -13.18
CA PHE A 25 5.81 -3.85 -12.18
C PHE A 25 5.67 -2.35 -11.94
N ALA A 26 6.78 -1.61 -11.91
CA ALA A 26 6.80 -0.15 -11.78
C ALA A 26 6.00 0.52 -12.91
N ILE A 27 6.37 0.19 -14.15
CA ILE A 27 5.76 0.75 -15.37
C ILE A 27 4.29 0.34 -15.43
N ALA A 28 3.98 -0.95 -15.26
CA ALA A 28 2.61 -1.43 -15.28
C ALA A 28 1.76 -0.78 -14.19
N GLY A 29 2.27 -0.69 -12.96
CA GLY A 29 1.58 -0.09 -11.83
C GLY A 29 1.28 1.39 -12.05
N VAL A 30 2.26 2.18 -12.49
CA VAL A 30 2.05 3.60 -12.80
C VAL A 30 1.05 3.78 -13.94
N LEU A 31 1.16 3.00 -15.02
CA LEU A 31 0.26 3.08 -16.17
C LEU A 31 -1.18 2.70 -15.81
N VAL A 32 -1.37 1.57 -15.14
CA VAL A 32 -2.72 1.08 -14.75
C VAL A 32 -3.34 1.99 -13.70
N PHE A 33 -2.59 2.48 -12.72
CA PHE A 33 -3.08 3.45 -11.74
C PHE A 33 -3.51 4.76 -12.41
N THR A 34 -2.68 5.26 -13.33
CA THR A 34 -3.00 6.46 -14.11
C THR A 34 -4.24 6.28 -14.96
N LEU A 35 -4.36 5.15 -15.66
CA LEU A 35 -5.55 4.82 -16.43
C LEU A 35 -6.79 4.75 -15.54
N GLY A 36 -6.67 4.17 -14.34
CA GLY A 36 -7.73 4.14 -13.34
C GLY A 36 -8.19 5.53 -12.90
N LEU A 37 -7.27 6.50 -12.78
CA LEU A 37 -7.62 7.90 -12.52
C LEU A 37 -8.36 8.54 -13.71
N ILE A 38 -7.90 8.30 -14.94
CA ILE A 38 -8.49 8.85 -16.17
C ILE A 38 -9.91 8.32 -16.38
N VAL A 39 -10.07 6.99 -16.31
CA VAL A 39 -11.35 6.30 -16.52
C VAL A 39 -12.24 6.37 -15.28
N ARG A 40 -11.70 6.86 -14.16
CA ARG A 40 -12.36 6.93 -12.84
C ARG A 40 -12.86 5.57 -12.37
N TRP A 41 -12.11 4.51 -12.67
CA TRP A 41 -12.47 3.14 -12.34
C TRP A 41 -11.71 2.65 -11.08
N PRO A 42 -12.40 2.42 -9.95
CA PRO A 42 -11.78 1.97 -8.70
C PRO A 42 -10.97 0.68 -8.84
N GLY A 43 -11.43 -0.24 -9.71
CA GLY A 43 -10.76 -1.52 -9.96
C GLY A 43 -9.35 -1.35 -10.54
N ALA A 44 -9.19 -0.44 -11.51
CA ALA A 44 -7.87 -0.14 -12.08
C ALA A 44 -6.94 0.57 -11.06
N LEU A 45 -7.46 1.41 -10.17
CA LEU A 45 -6.65 1.97 -9.09
C LEU A 45 -6.09 0.87 -8.19
N GLY A 46 -6.96 -0.08 -7.79
CA GLY A 46 -6.55 -1.24 -7.00
C GLY A 46 -5.49 -2.09 -7.69
N LEU A 47 -5.65 -2.38 -8.98
CA LEU A 47 -4.67 -3.14 -9.77
C LEU A 47 -3.33 -2.41 -9.91
N GLY A 48 -3.37 -1.10 -10.12
CA GLY A 48 -2.15 -0.28 -10.19
C GLY A 48 -1.39 -0.27 -8.86
N LEU A 49 -2.10 -0.09 -7.74
CA LEU A 49 -1.52 -0.21 -6.40
C LEU A 49 -0.94 -1.59 -6.14
N ALA A 50 -1.65 -2.66 -6.53
CA ALA A 50 -1.16 -4.03 -6.37
C ALA A 50 0.15 -4.25 -7.13
N ALA A 51 0.27 -3.74 -8.35
CA ALA A 51 1.51 -3.82 -9.13
C ALA A 51 2.66 -3.01 -8.48
N LEU A 52 2.38 -1.80 -7.97
CA LEU A 52 3.38 -1.00 -7.21
C LEU A 52 3.80 -1.69 -5.90
N GLY A 53 2.90 -2.41 -5.25
CA GLY A 53 3.23 -3.23 -4.08
C GLY A 53 4.09 -4.44 -4.46
N ALA A 54 3.79 -5.08 -5.59
CA ALA A 54 4.56 -6.20 -6.12
C ALA A 54 6.00 -5.78 -6.50
N GLU A 55 6.19 -4.57 -7.03
CA GLU A 55 7.52 -3.99 -7.27
C GLU A 55 8.35 -3.95 -5.98
N TYR A 56 7.79 -3.44 -4.88
CA TYR A 56 8.47 -3.41 -3.58
C TYR A 56 8.74 -4.82 -3.03
N ALA A 57 7.83 -5.77 -3.27
CA ALA A 57 8.07 -7.17 -2.91
C ALA A 57 9.23 -7.80 -3.70
N VAL A 58 9.45 -7.41 -4.96
CA VAL A 58 10.63 -7.84 -5.75
C VAL A 58 11.92 -7.32 -5.14
N LEU A 59 11.96 -6.05 -4.70
CA LEU A 59 13.07 -5.48 -3.95
C LEU A 59 13.38 -6.32 -2.71
N PHE A 60 12.35 -6.60 -1.91
CA PHE A 60 12.47 -7.41 -0.68
C PHE A 60 13.04 -8.81 -0.96
N VAL A 61 12.56 -9.50 -2.00
CA VAL A 61 13.07 -10.83 -2.39
C VAL A 61 14.51 -10.75 -2.93
N ALA A 62 14.84 -9.68 -3.66
CA ALA A 62 16.17 -9.49 -4.23
C ALA A 62 17.24 -9.20 -3.16
N GLU A 63 16.88 -8.50 -2.09
CA GLU A 63 17.76 -8.20 -0.93
C GLU A 63 17.81 -9.34 0.11
N GLY A 64 17.22 -10.49 -0.20
CA GLY A 64 17.29 -11.67 0.67
C GLY A 64 16.27 -11.67 1.81
N GLY A 65 15.16 -10.96 1.67
CA GLY A 65 14.06 -10.96 2.63
C GLY A 65 14.32 -10.10 3.87
N ALA A 66 15.27 -9.17 3.78
CA ALA A 66 15.48 -8.15 4.80
C ALA A 66 14.60 -6.94 4.51
N LEU A 67 13.83 -6.49 5.50
CA LEU A 67 13.14 -5.20 5.44
C LEU A 67 14.18 -4.09 5.67
N ASP A 68 14.21 -3.10 4.79
CA ASP A 68 15.11 -1.96 4.92
C ASP A 68 14.60 -0.95 5.97
N ARG A 69 15.46 -0.01 6.38
CA ARG A 69 15.10 1.06 7.35
C ARG A 69 14.03 2.04 6.84
N TYR A 70 13.79 2.07 5.54
CA TYR A 70 12.86 2.96 4.85
C TYR A 70 11.48 2.31 4.63
N THR A 71 11.32 1.02 4.89
CA THR A 71 10.05 0.28 4.82
C THR A 71 8.89 1.04 5.47
N PRO A 72 9.02 1.63 6.68
CA PRO A 72 7.92 2.39 7.28
C PRO A 72 7.52 3.63 6.47
N ALA A 73 8.50 4.33 5.90
CA ALA A 73 8.26 5.49 5.05
C ALA A 73 7.62 5.09 3.71
N TYR A 74 8.06 3.96 3.12
CA TYR A 74 7.45 3.41 1.91
C TYR A 74 5.98 3.03 2.15
N ALA A 75 5.67 2.35 3.26
CA ALA A 75 4.30 1.97 3.63
C ALA A 75 3.40 3.20 3.82
N ALA A 76 3.90 4.26 4.47
CA ALA A 76 3.17 5.53 4.60
C ALA A 76 2.90 6.17 3.23
N GLY A 77 3.92 6.23 2.37
CA GLY A 77 3.81 6.78 1.02
C GLY A 77 2.83 5.99 0.15
N PHE A 78 2.86 4.65 0.24
CA PHE A 78 1.95 3.76 -0.46
C PHE A 78 0.50 4.01 -0.02
N MET A 79 0.24 4.10 1.29
CA MET A 79 -1.09 4.41 1.83
C MET A 79 -1.57 5.79 1.39
N LEU A 80 -0.69 6.79 1.39
CA LEU A 80 -0.99 8.14 0.91
C LEU A 80 -1.37 8.15 -0.58
N VAL A 81 -0.62 7.43 -1.43
CA VAL A 81 -0.93 7.30 -2.87
C VAL A 81 -2.29 6.65 -3.08
N ALA A 82 -2.60 5.60 -2.31
CA ALA A 82 -3.88 4.92 -2.39
C ALA A 82 -5.04 5.86 -2.06
N GLU A 83 -5.01 6.50 -0.89
CA GLU A 83 -6.06 7.42 -0.44
C GLU A 83 -6.24 8.60 -1.40
N LEU A 84 -5.15 9.24 -1.83
CA LEU A 84 -5.21 10.33 -2.80
C LEU A 84 -5.78 9.88 -4.16
N GLY A 85 -5.47 8.65 -4.57
CA GLY A 85 -6.01 8.04 -5.78
C GLY A 85 -7.53 7.90 -5.70
N PHE A 86 -8.03 7.29 -4.62
CA PHE A 86 -9.46 7.11 -4.41
C PHE A 86 -10.20 8.45 -4.22
N TRP A 87 -9.63 9.38 -3.46
CA TRP A 87 -10.20 10.73 -3.32
C TRP A 87 -10.30 11.49 -4.65
N SER A 88 -9.42 11.21 -5.62
CA SER A 88 -9.44 11.85 -6.93
C SER A 88 -10.62 11.40 -7.81
N ILE A 89 -11.11 10.17 -7.60
CA ILE A 89 -12.23 9.59 -8.37
C ILE A 89 -13.57 9.67 -7.63
N GLU A 90 -13.55 10.02 -6.35
CA GLU A 90 -14.75 10.25 -5.54
C GLU A 90 -15.58 11.42 -6.13
N PRO A 91 -16.92 11.30 -6.24
CA PRO A 91 -17.79 12.40 -6.68
C PRO A 91 -17.77 13.58 -5.71
N ARG A 92 -17.62 14.82 -6.23
CA ARG A 92 -17.59 16.01 -5.37
C ARG A 92 -19.01 16.36 -4.90
N ILE A 93 -19.18 16.46 -3.59
CA ILE A 93 -20.45 16.84 -2.95
C ILE A 93 -20.29 18.26 -2.37
N PRO A 94 -21.30 19.15 -2.45
CA PRO A 94 -21.21 20.53 -1.94
C PRO A 94 -20.77 20.63 -0.47
N ALA A 95 -21.13 19.67 0.38
CA ALA A 95 -20.72 19.62 1.79
C ALA A 95 -19.18 19.51 2.00
N TRP A 96 -18.41 19.21 0.95
CA TRP A 96 -16.96 19.11 1.05
C TRP A 96 -16.24 20.46 1.14
N SER A 97 -16.92 21.58 0.91
CA SER A 97 -16.33 22.92 1.10
C SER A 97 -16.28 23.36 2.56
N GLU A 98 -16.89 22.60 3.48
CA GLU A 98 -16.85 22.90 4.92
C GLU A 98 -15.47 22.59 5.51
N ALA A 99 -14.85 23.59 6.14
CA ALA A 99 -13.49 23.47 6.70
C ALA A 99 -13.36 22.32 7.71
N ALA A 100 -14.35 22.13 8.57
CA ALA A 100 -14.36 21.04 9.55
C ALA A 100 -14.33 19.65 8.89
N VAL A 101 -15.01 19.46 7.76
CA VAL A 101 -15.02 18.20 7.02
C VAL A 101 -13.66 17.93 6.39
N ALA A 102 -13.00 18.98 5.87
CA ALA A 102 -11.64 18.88 5.33
C ALA A 102 -10.62 18.51 6.42
N GLU A 103 -10.70 19.11 7.60
CA GLU A 103 -9.83 18.80 8.75
C GLU A 103 -9.96 17.34 9.19
N TRP A 104 -11.19 16.84 9.36
CA TRP A 104 -11.42 15.44 9.73
C TRP A 104 -10.89 14.45 8.69
N ARG A 105 -11.01 14.79 7.40
CA ARG A 105 -10.47 13.96 6.31
C ARG A 105 -8.95 13.94 6.34
N LEU A 106 -8.31 15.09 6.52
CA LEU A 106 -6.85 15.18 6.65
C LEU A 106 -6.35 14.42 7.88
N ALA A 107 -7.05 14.52 9.01
CA ALA A 107 -6.72 13.77 10.22
C ALA A 107 -6.84 12.26 10.00
N ARG A 108 -7.89 11.79 9.30
CA ARG A 108 -8.04 10.37 8.93
C ARG A 108 -6.94 9.90 7.97
N LEU A 109 -6.60 10.71 6.98
CA LEU A 109 -5.52 10.41 6.04
C LEU A 109 -4.17 10.31 6.77
N ALA A 110 -3.85 11.29 7.61
CA ALA A 110 -2.65 11.28 8.44
C ALA A 110 -2.63 10.06 9.36
N GLY A 111 -3.75 9.76 10.03
CA GLY A 111 -3.91 8.59 10.89
C GLY A 111 -3.69 7.28 10.14
N ALA A 112 -4.22 7.14 8.93
CA ALA A 112 -4.03 5.97 8.08
C ALA A 112 -2.55 5.80 7.65
N CYS A 113 -1.89 6.89 7.27
CA CYS A 113 -0.47 6.87 6.90
C CYS A 113 0.42 6.51 8.10
N ILE A 114 0.13 7.08 9.29
CA ILE A 114 0.84 6.76 10.53
C ILE A 114 0.61 5.30 10.90
N ALA A 115 -0.62 4.79 10.83
CA ALA A 115 -0.92 3.40 11.12
C ALA A 115 -0.17 2.45 10.17
N ALA A 116 -0.13 2.75 8.87
CA ALA A 116 0.64 1.99 7.89
C ALA A 116 2.14 1.98 8.22
N ALA A 117 2.71 3.15 8.58
CA ALA A 117 4.11 3.25 9.00
C ALA A 117 4.42 2.45 10.26
N VAL A 118 3.53 2.53 11.28
CA VAL A 118 3.68 1.80 12.54
C VAL A 118 3.61 0.30 12.30
N LEU A 119 2.65 -0.19 11.51
CA LEU A 119 2.55 -1.60 11.18
C LEU A 119 3.80 -2.11 10.45
N ALA A 120 4.32 -1.35 9.49
CA ALA A 120 5.56 -1.67 8.79
C ALA A 120 6.78 -1.64 9.72
N ALA A 121 6.86 -0.69 10.65
CA ALA A 121 7.93 -0.63 11.65
C ALA A 121 7.87 -1.83 12.62
N LEU A 122 6.67 -2.24 13.03
CA LEU A 122 6.48 -3.45 13.85
C LEU A 122 6.90 -4.70 13.09
N ALA A 123 6.57 -4.81 11.80
CA ALA A 123 7.01 -5.91 10.94
C ALA A 123 8.54 -5.94 10.79
N LEU A 124 9.18 -4.77 10.65
CA LEU A 124 10.64 -4.64 10.61
C LEU A 124 11.28 -5.12 11.93
N VAL A 125 10.74 -4.72 13.09
CA VAL A 125 11.22 -5.17 14.40
C VAL A 125 11.03 -6.67 14.57
N ALA A 126 9.88 -7.22 14.16
CA ALA A 126 9.62 -8.66 14.19
C ALA A 126 10.59 -9.43 13.28
N ALA A 127 10.91 -8.89 12.09
CA ALA A 127 11.88 -9.46 11.17
C ALA A 127 13.29 -9.49 11.76
N ALA A 128 13.71 -8.40 12.40
CA ALA A 128 15.00 -8.34 13.09
C ALA A 128 15.07 -9.31 14.30
N ALA A 129 13.96 -9.57 14.98
CA ALA A 129 13.91 -10.57 16.06
C ALA A 129 13.94 -12.02 15.53
N ALA A 130 13.40 -12.25 14.32
CA ALA A 130 13.28 -13.58 13.72
C ALA A 130 14.63 -14.19 13.31
N THR A 131 15.64 -13.37 13.01
CA THR A 131 16.99 -13.85 12.64
C THR A 131 17.71 -14.61 13.75
N GLY A 132 17.23 -14.54 15.01
CA GLY A 132 17.75 -15.32 16.15
C GLY A 132 16.87 -16.49 16.62
N THR A 133 15.62 -16.61 16.14
CA THR A 133 14.60 -17.53 16.70
C THR A 133 14.00 -18.51 15.68
N GLY A 134 14.54 -18.58 14.46
CA GLY A 134 14.12 -19.56 13.45
C GLY A 134 12.87 -19.19 12.66
N GLY A 135 12.54 -17.90 12.52
CA GLY A 135 11.47 -17.43 11.62
C GLY A 135 10.05 -17.41 12.20
N LEU A 136 9.82 -18.00 13.38
CA LEU A 136 8.48 -18.12 13.99
C LEU A 136 7.77 -16.77 14.22
N ALA A 137 8.52 -15.70 14.50
CA ALA A 137 7.97 -14.35 14.64
C ALA A 137 7.42 -13.81 13.30
N LEU A 138 8.06 -14.14 12.18
CA LEU A 138 7.58 -13.75 10.85
C LEU A 138 6.37 -14.58 10.42
N GLU A 139 6.41 -15.89 10.69
CA GLU A 139 5.31 -16.80 10.39
C GLU A 139 4.04 -16.39 11.14
N SER A 140 4.14 -16.13 12.45
CA SER A 140 3.00 -15.67 13.24
C SER A 140 2.46 -14.32 12.78
N LEU A 141 3.33 -13.37 12.41
CA LEU A 141 2.90 -12.08 11.86
C LEU A 141 2.21 -12.24 10.50
N GLY A 142 2.72 -13.12 9.64
CA GLY A 142 2.09 -13.48 8.37
C GLY A 142 0.71 -14.14 8.57
N VAL A 143 0.60 -15.05 9.54
CA VAL A 143 -0.68 -15.69 9.91
C VAL A 143 -1.68 -14.66 10.41
N VAL A 144 -1.28 -13.75 11.31
CA VAL A 144 -2.14 -12.68 11.82
C VAL A 144 -2.60 -11.75 10.69
N ALA A 145 -1.69 -11.38 9.78
CA ALA A 145 -2.02 -10.55 8.62
C ALA A 145 -3.00 -11.25 7.65
N ALA A 146 -2.80 -12.55 7.41
CA ALA A 146 -3.70 -13.34 6.57
C ALA A 146 -5.09 -13.46 7.19
N ILE A 147 -5.18 -13.77 8.49
CA ILE A 147 -6.45 -13.82 9.24
C ILE A 147 -7.15 -12.45 9.18
N GLY A 148 -6.41 -11.36 9.45
CA GLY A 148 -6.95 -10.00 9.39
C GLY A 148 -7.50 -9.66 8.01
N SER A 149 -6.78 -10.03 6.94
CA SER A 149 -7.24 -9.83 5.56
C SER A 149 -8.51 -10.62 5.26
N LEU A 150 -8.59 -11.88 5.71
CA LEU A 150 -9.75 -12.74 5.49
C LEU A 150 -10.99 -12.19 6.22
N ILE A 151 -10.84 -11.77 7.48
CA ILE A 151 -11.89 -11.12 8.27
C ILE A 151 -12.37 -9.85 7.57
N LEU A 152 -11.46 -9.03 7.05
CA LEU A 152 -11.81 -7.80 6.36
C LEU A 152 -12.61 -8.08 5.08
N ILE A 153 -12.16 -9.01 4.25
CA ILE A 153 -12.83 -9.42 3.01
C ILE A 153 -14.22 -9.96 3.32
N THR A 154 -14.33 -10.88 4.27
CA THR A 154 -15.61 -11.49 4.67
C THR A 154 -16.57 -10.45 5.24
N ALA A 155 -16.11 -9.52 6.07
CA ALA A 155 -16.93 -8.41 6.56
C ALA A 155 -17.42 -7.48 5.43
N LEU A 156 -16.56 -7.18 4.46
CA LEU A 156 -16.89 -6.34 3.30
C LEU A 156 -17.92 -6.99 2.37
N VAL A 157 -17.72 -8.28 2.06
CA VAL A 157 -18.66 -9.07 1.24
C VAL A 157 -19.99 -9.21 1.97
N GLY A 158 -19.96 -9.52 3.27
CA GLY A 158 -21.15 -9.65 4.10
C GLY A 158 -21.99 -8.37 4.10
N ARG A 159 -21.36 -7.19 4.28
CA ARG A 159 -22.06 -5.90 4.24
C ARG A 159 -22.78 -5.65 2.91
N ARG A 160 -22.19 -6.00 1.76
CA ARG A 160 -22.85 -5.83 0.46
C ARG A 160 -24.05 -6.75 0.26
N ALA A 161 -24.02 -7.96 0.81
CA ALA A 161 -25.12 -8.91 0.70
C ALA A 161 -26.35 -8.52 1.54
N PHE A 162 -26.22 -7.60 2.51
CA PHE A 162 -27.33 -7.06 3.28
C PHE A 162 -27.91 -5.76 2.72
N ASP A 163 -27.23 -5.15 1.73
CA ASP A 163 -27.66 -3.89 1.09
C ASP A 163 -28.37 -4.13 -0.27
N GLU A 164 -28.42 -5.38 -0.77
CA GLU A 164 -29.23 -5.83 -1.93
C GLU A 164 -30.58 -6.41 -1.47
#